data_AF-A0A0R1WP45-F1
#
_entry.id   AF-A0A0R1WP45-F1
#
_cell.length_a   1.000
_cell.length_b   1.000
_cell.length_c   1.000
_cell.angle_alpha   90.00
_cell.angle_beta   90.00
_cell.angle_gamma   90.00
#
_symmetry.space_group_name_H-M   'P 1'
#
loop_
_entity.id
_entity.type
_entity.pdbx_description
1 polymer ?
#
loop_
_entity_poly.entity_id
_entity_poly.type
_entity_poly.pdbx_seq_one_letter_code
_entity_poly.pdbx_strand_id
1 'polypeptide(L)'
;MVSANSKFQTNEIKSALIGFETSGGIMISNISKHLVERTIQRDRDVSTMIDVLVNPLEISPTRFTDGKSNKRYCGAITMVVINPDTGNVITTHPTRRNIRKRHGVYQDEDK
;
A
#
# COMPACT_ATOMS: atom_id res chain seq x y z
N MET A 1 20.16 -13.60 14.95
CA MET A 1 18.82 -14.13 15.28
C MET A 1 17.64 -13.34 14.67
N VAL A 2 17.81 -12.50 13.64
CA VAL A 2 16.69 -11.69 13.07
C VAL A 2 15.91 -12.41 11.94
N SER A 3 16.50 -13.46 11.36
CA SER A 3 16.03 -14.03 10.07
C SER A 3 14.76 -14.88 10.15
N ALA A 4 14.44 -15.48 11.31
CA ALA A 4 13.23 -16.29 11.46
C ALA A 4 11.97 -15.41 11.62
N ASN A 5 12.00 -14.43 12.53
CA ASN A 5 10.86 -13.55 12.82
C ASN A 5 10.42 -12.71 11.60
N SER A 6 11.38 -12.23 10.82
CA SER A 6 11.08 -11.46 9.60
C SER A 6 10.41 -12.31 8.52
N LYS A 7 10.77 -13.60 8.39
CA LYS A 7 10.11 -14.52 7.44
C LYS A 7 8.68 -14.84 7.86
N PHE A 8 8.43 -15.02 9.15
CA PHE A 8 7.07 -15.24 9.68
C PHE A 8 6.16 -14.04 9.37
N GLN A 9 6.60 -12.82 9.69
CA GLN A 9 5.85 -11.60 9.38
C GLN A 9 5.65 -11.40 7.86
N THR A 10 6.65 -11.75 7.04
CA THR A 10 6.52 -11.70 5.57
C THR A 10 5.37 -12.59 5.09
N ASN A 11 5.25 -13.81 5.61
CA ASN A 11 4.21 -14.75 5.20
C ASN A 11 2.83 -14.29 5.67
N GLU A 12 2.71 -13.72 6.86
CA GLU A 12 1.44 -13.15 7.34
C GLU A 12 0.96 -12.00 6.46
N ILE A 13 1.84 -11.04 6.15
CA ILE A 13 1.51 -9.91 5.26
C ILE A 13 1.12 -10.41 3.86
N LYS A 14 1.83 -11.42 3.33
CA LYS A 14 1.50 -12.05 2.05
C LYS A 14 0.12 -12.66 2.06
N SER A 15 -0.16 -13.53 3.03
CA SER A 15 -1.44 -14.23 3.15
C SER A 15 -2.60 -13.26 3.36
N ALA A 16 -2.37 -12.12 3.99
CA ALA A 16 -3.38 -11.09 4.20
C ALA A 16 -3.67 -10.23 2.95
N LEU A 17 -2.73 -10.08 2.02
CA LEU A 17 -2.89 -9.21 0.85
C LEU A 17 -3.15 -9.97 -0.46
N ILE A 18 -2.54 -11.14 -0.65
CA ILE A 18 -2.67 -11.90 -1.89
C ILE A 18 -4.08 -12.45 -2.03
N GLY A 19 -4.67 -12.31 -3.22
CA GLY A 19 -6.03 -12.74 -3.52
C GLY A 19 -7.11 -11.66 -3.34
N PHE A 20 -6.74 -10.48 -2.84
CA PHE A 20 -7.65 -9.33 -2.83
C PHE A 20 -7.70 -8.65 -4.20
N GLU A 21 -8.90 -8.27 -4.62
CA GLU A 21 -9.11 -7.40 -5.77
C GLU A 21 -9.21 -5.94 -5.30
N THR A 22 -8.42 -5.07 -5.90
CA THR A 22 -8.53 -3.63 -5.63
C THR A 22 -9.80 -3.05 -6.23
N SER A 23 -10.26 -1.91 -5.72
CA SER A 23 -11.34 -1.10 -6.33
C SER A 23 -11.11 -0.73 -7.80
N GLY A 24 -9.86 -0.79 -8.26
CA GLY A 24 -9.47 -0.55 -9.65
C GLY A 24 -9.44 -1.80 -10.53
N GLY A 25 -9.95 -2.95 -10.07
CA GLY A 25 -10.04 -4.21 -10.82
C GLY A 25 -8.73 -5.00 -10.93
N ILE A 26 -7.75 -4.70 -10.07
CA ILE A 26 -6.43 -5.36 -10.09
C ILE A 26 -6.38 -6.40 -8.98
N MET A 27 -6.13 -7.66 -9.35
CA MET A 27 -5.89 -8.75 -8.41
C MET A 27 -4.48 -8.66 -7.82
N ILE A 28 -4.35 -8.72 -6.50
CA ILE A 28 -3.04 -8.76 -5.83
C ILE A 28 -2.49 -10.17 -5.91
N SER A 29 -1.36 -10.32 -6.62
CA SER A 29 -0.71 -11.60 -6.85
C SER A 29 0.54 -11.79 -5.99
N ASN A 30 1.19 -10.70 -5.59
CA ASN A 30 2.45 -10.73 -4.86
C ASN A 30 2.73 -9.40 -4.13
N ILE A 31 3.71 -9.43 -3.24
CA ILE A 31 4.25 -8.24 -2.58
C ILE A 31 5.78 -8.19 -2.71
N SER A 32 6.31 -6.98 -2.83
CA SER A 32 7.76 -6.79 -2.86
C SER A 32 8.39 -6.95 -1.47
N LYS A 33 9.66 -7.34 -1.43
CA LYS A 33 10.46 -7.33 -0.19
C LYS A 33 10.52 -5.91 0.42
N HIS A 34 10.59 -4.88 -0.43
CA HIS A 34 10.63 -3.50 0.03
C HIS A 34 9.36 -3.11 0.79
N LEU A 35 8.18 -3.58 0.36
CA LEU A 35 6.93 -3.33 1.08
C LEU A 35 6.99 -3.90 2.49
N VAL A 36 7.45 -5.14 2.64
CA VAL A 36 7.58 -5.82 3.95
C VAL A 36 8.50 -5.03 4.86
N GLU A 37 9.69 -4.66 4.37
CA GLU A 37 10.65 -3.86 5.12
C GLU A 37 10.03 -2.52 5.58
N ARG A 38 9.28 -1.83 4.71
CA ARG A 38 8.60 -0.57 5.05
C ARG A 38 7.46 -0.75 6.05
N THR A 39 6.76 -1.88 6.01
CA THR A 39 5.63 -2.20 6.90
C THR A 39 6.15 -2.41 8.31
N ILE A 40 7.19 -3.24 8.45
CA ILE A 40 7.85 -3.55 9.73
C ILE A 40 8.49 -2.29 10.33
N GLN A 41 9.23 -1.51 9.53
CA GLN A 41 9.91 -0.30 10.02
C GLN A 41 8.98 0.79 10.54
N ARG A 42 7.71 0.80 10.11
CA ARG A 42 6.77 1.89 10.37
C ARG A 42 5.56 1.46 11.20
N ASP A 43 5.59 0.24 11.73
CA ASP A 43 4.50 -0.39 12.46
C ASP A 43 3.14 -0.17 11.75
N ARG A 44 3.15 -0.37 10.43
CA ARG A 44 1.97 -0.09 9.59
C ARG A 44 1.05 -1.28 9.64
N ASP A 45 -0.20 -1.03 10.02
CA ASP A 45 -1.23 -2.04 10.00
C ASP A 45 -1.55 -2.45 8.55
N VAL A 46 -1.50 -3.76 8.28
CA VAL A 46 -1.87 -4.37 7.01
C VAL A 46 -3.34 -4.08 6.69
N SER A 47 -4.20 -3.99 7.71
CA SER A 47 -5.62 -3.63 7.54
C SER A 47 -5.78 -2.28 6.84
N THR A 48 -4.90 -1.31 7.15
CA THR A 48 -4.89 0.01 6.51
C THR A 48 -4.50 -0.10 5.04
N MET A 49 -3.61 -1.04 4.68
CA MET A 49 -3.27 -1.24 3.28
C MET A 49 -4.43 -1.86 2.51
N ILE A 50 -5.13 -2.83 3.09
CA ILE A 50 -6.33 -3.42 2.49
C ILE A 50 -7.41 -2.34 2.29
N ASP A 51 -7.67 -1.52 3.31
CA ASP A 51 -8.61 -0.40 3.22
C ASP A 51 -8.23 0.56 2.08
N VAL A 52 -6.96 0.95 1.95
CA VAL A 52 -6.50 1.81 0.85
C VAL A 52 -6.75 1.18 -0.53
N LEU A 53 -6.65 -0.13 -0.64
CA LEU A 53 -6.78 -0.83 -1.92
C LEU A 53 -8.24 -1.06 -2.33
N VAL A 54 -9.12 -1.30 -1.36
CA VAL A 54 -10.55 -1.57 -1.57
C VAL A 54 -11.38 -0.29 -1.51
N ASN A 55 -10.99 0.68 -0.68
CA ASN A 55 -11.68 1.95 -0.43
C ASN A 55 -10.72 3.16 -0.46
N PRO A 56 -10.06 3.45 -1.61
CA PRO A 56 -9.18 4.60 -1.74
C PRO A 56 -9.96 5.92 -1.73
N LEU A 57 -9.34 6.97 -1.18
CA LEU A 57 -9.79 8.35 -1.37
C LEU A 57 -9.51 8.85 -2.79
N GLU A 58 -8.38 8.43 -3.37
CA GLU A 58 -7.96 8.81 -4.72
C GLU A 58 -7.18 7.66 -5.37
N ILE A 59 -7.49 7.36 -6.63
CA ILE A 59 -6.70 6.47 -7.48
C ILE A 59 -6.04 7.32 -8.56
N SER A 60 -4.71 7.35 -8.59
CA SER A 60 -3.99 8.08 -9.63
C SER A 60 -3.99 7.31 -10.96
N PRO A 61 -3.90 8.02 -12.11
CA PRO A 61 -3.66 7.39 -13.40
C PRO A 61 -2.42 6.51 -13.38
N THR A 62 -2.42 5.44 -14.17
CA THR A 62 -1.24 4.59 -14.37
C THR A 62 -0.10 5.42 -14.96
N ARG A 63 1.06 5.38 -14.31
CA ARG A 63 2.29 6.04 -14.78
C ARG A 63 3.29 4.99 -15.20
N PHE A 64 4.01 5.25 -16.28
CA PHE A 64 5.13 4.42 -16.73
C PHE A 64 6.44 5.04 -16.26
N THR A 65 7.29 4.25 -15.62
CA THR A 65 8.62 4.67 -15.15
C THR A 65 9.55 3.47 -15.25
N ASP A 66 10.72 3.65 -15.86
CA ASP A 66 11.74 2.61 -16.04
C ASP A 66 11.18 1.30 -16.64
N GLY A 67 10.31 1.43 -17.64
CA GLY A 67 9.67 0.29 -18.30
C GLY A 67 8.63 -0.45 -17.47
N LYS A 68 8.24 0.08 -16.30
CA LYS A 68 7.22 -0.51 -15.43
C LYS A 68 6.02 0.41 -15.29
N SER A 69 4.84 -0.17 -15.37
CA SER A 69 3.60 0.51 -14.99
C SER A 69 3.49 0.59 -13.46
N ASN A 70 2.99 1.73 -12.98
CA ASN A 70 2.76 2.00 -11.58
C ASN A 70 1.39 2.67 -11.42
N LYS A 71 0.56 2.11 -10.55
CA LYS A 71 -0.73 2.68 -10.16
C LYS A 71 -0.73 2.93 -8.66
N ARG A 72 -1.26 4.09 -8.26
CA ARG A 72 -1.22 4.55 -6.88
C ARG A 72 -2.64 4.63 -6.33
N TYR A 73 -2.81 4.07 -5.14
CA TYR A 73 -4.02 4.13 -4.33
C TYR A 73 -3.69 4.97 -3.09
N CYS A 74 -4.48 5.99 -2.83
CA CYS A 74 -4.30 6.90 -1.69
C CYS A 74 -5.48 6.76 -0.75
N GLY A 75 -5.26 6.34 0.50
CA GLY A 75 -6.24 6.45 1.59
C GLY A 75 -5.91 7.60 2.53
N ALA A 76 -6.58 7.65 3.69
CA ALA A 76 -6.47 8.78 4.61
C ALA A 76 -5.08 8.93 5.23
N ILE A 77 -4.43 7.83 5.60
CA ILE A 77 -3.15 7.85 6.31
C ILE A 77 -2.01 7.14 5.57
N THR A 78 -2.36 6.30 4.58
CA THR A 78 -1.42 5.46 3.83
C THR A 78 -1.73 5.52 2.34
N MET A 79 -0.69 5.35 1.53
CA MET A 79 -0.71 5.29 0.09
C MET A 79 0.05 4.04 -0.35
N VAL A 80 -0.56 3.26 -1.25
CA VAL A 80 -0.01 2.01 -1.76
C VAL A 80 0.24 2.14 -3.26
N VAL A 81 1.38 1.62 -3.72
CA VAL A 81 1.75 1.58 -5.14
C VAL A 81 1.79 0.14 -5.61
N ILE A 82 1.08 -0.13 -6.71
CA ILE A 82 0.96 -1.44 -7.34
C ILE A 82 1.47 -1.36 -8.78
N ASN A 83 2.09 -2.43 -9.26
CA ASN A 83 2.26 -2.63 -10.70
C ASN A 83 0.97 -3.25 -11.27
N PRO A 84 0.18 -2.50 -12.06
CA PRO A 84 -1.11 -2.98 -12.54
C PRO A 84 -1.02 -4.16 -13.50
N ASP A 85 0.10 -4.34 -14.21
CA ASP A 85 0.26 -5.44 -15.17
C ASP A 85 0.48 -6.79 -14.49
N THR A 86 1.05 -6.77 -13.28
CA THR A 86 1.44 -7.99 -12.54
C THR A 86 0.64 -8.21 -11.28
N GLY A 87 -0.03 -7.18 -10.73
CA GLY A 87 -0.68 -7.26 -9.43
C GLY A 87 0.29 -7.23 -8.25
N ASN A 88 1.56 -6.86 -8.48
CA ASN A 88 2.57 -6.82 -7.43
C ASN A 88 2.49 -5.51 -6.62
N VAL A 89 2.36 -5.60 -5.30
CA VAL A 89 2.43 -4.44 -4.41
C VAL A 89 3.89 -4.02 -4.20
N ILE A 90 4.25 -2.85 -4.71
CA ILE A 90 5.64 -2.39 -4.77
C ILE A 90 6.07 -1.73 -3.46
N THR A 91 5.32 -0.73 -2.99
CA THR A 91 5.75 0.11 -1.85
C THR A 91 4.55 0.79 -1.19
N THR A 92 4.78 1.28 0.03
CA THR A 92 3.83 2.04 0.83
C THR A 92 4.46 3.33 1.38
N HIS A 93 3.66 4.39 1.45
CA HIS A 93 4.03 5.71 1.95
C HIS A 93 2.90 6.31 2.80
N PRO A 94 3.21 7.22 3.75
CA PRO A 94 2.18 8.03 4.39
C PRO A 94 1.47 8.93 3.36
N THR A 95 0.17 9.15 3.56
CA THR A 95 -0.58 10.09 2.72
C THR A 95 -0.12 11.52 3.01
N ARG A 96 0.13 12.29 1.94
CA ARG A 96 0.58 13.68 2.05
C ARG A 96 -0.53 14.57 2.64
N ARG A 97 -0.15 15.54 3.48
CA ARG A 97 -1.06 16.49 4.14
C ARG A 97 -2.05 17.16 3.17
N ASN A 98 -1.60 17.57 1.98
CA ASN A 98 -2.46 18.22 1.00
C ASN A 98 -3.58 17.32 0.45
N ILE A 99 -3.31 16.02 0.26
CA ILE A 99 -4.33 15.04 -0.14
C ILE A 99 -5.34 14.88 1.00
N ARG A 100 -4.86 14.70 2.24
CA ARG A 100 -5.73 14.61 3.41
C ARG A 100 -6.67 15.81 3.53
N LYS A 101 -6.15 17.03 3.35
CA LYS A 101 -6.93 18.28 3.38
C LYS A 101 -7.96 18.35 2.27
N ARG A 102 -7.60 17.98 1.03
CA ARG A 102 -8.51 17.95 -0.13
C ARG A 102 -9.73 17.07 0.13
N HIS A 103 -9.52 15.93 0.78
CA HIS A 103 -10.58 14.95 1.08
C HIS A 103 -11.22 15.13 2.47
N GLY A 104 -10.90 16.19 3.20
CA GLY A 104 -11.52 16.48 4.51
C GLY A 104 -11.16 15.50 5.64
N VAL A 105 -10.18 14.61 5.44
CA VAL A 105 -9.73 13.60 6.42
C VAL A 105 -8.49 14.03 7.20
N TYR A 106 -8.04 15.27 6.99
CA TYR A 106 -6.92 15.82 7.73
C TYR A 106 -7.39 16.19 9.15
N GLN A 107 -6.85 15.48 10.13
CA GLN A 107 -6.93 15.87 11.53
C GLN A 107 -5.62 16.57 11.86
N ASP A 108 -5.69 17.78 12.44
CA ASP A 108 -4.50 18.41 13.02
C ASP A 108 -4.08 17.54 14.20
N GLU A 109 -3.00 16.77 14.01
CA GLU A 109 -2.39 15.93 15.05
C GLU A 109 -1.61 16.75 16.10
N ASP A 110 -1.72 18.08 16.03
CA ASP A 110 -1.17 19.04 17.01
C ASP A 110 -2.31 19.70 17.81
N LYS A 111 -2.94 18.95 18.72
CA LYS A 111 -3.65 19.46 19.90
C LYS A 111 -3.50 18.51 21.08
#